data_AF-A0A7Y5QMG8-F1
#
_entry.id   AF-A0A7Y5QMG8-F1
#
_cell.length_a   1.000
_cell.length_b   1.000
_cell.length_c   1.000
_cell.angle_alpha   90.00
_cell.angle_beta   90.00
_cell.angle_gamma   90.00
#
_symmetry.space_group_name_H-M   'P 1'
#
loop_
_entity.id
_entity.type
_entity.pdbx_description
1 polymer ?
#
loop_
_entity_poly.entity_id
_entity_poly.type
_entity_poly.pdbx_seq_one_letter_code
_entity_poly.pdbx_strand_id
1 'polypeptide(L)'
;MRPRELTLRGLILGALITTVFTAANVYLGLKVGLTFASSIPAAVISMAILSAVKDSSILENNIVQTVASAAGTLSAIIFVLPGLVIVGWWTGFPFWQSFLICVSGGVLGVLFTIPLRRALVTTSDLPYPEGVAAAEVLKVGSGVRGETRDDAGANREGLIAVVLGSVASAGFAIIAATRLLHAELAGFFRLGGAASSGYSFAWSLALLGAGHLVGLSVGMAMLTGLIIAWGISVPILTSMQPAPEGVELAAHTLGIWRTQVRFIGAGAIGVAAIYTLG
;
A
#
# COMPACT_ATOMS: atom_id res chain seq x y z
N MET A 1 -4.53 26.95 -29.39
CA MET A 1 -5.27 25.66 -29.34
C MET A 1 -5.31 25.22 -27.88
N ARG A 2 -6.49 24.89 -27.33
CA ARG A 2 -6.57 24.38 -25.94
C ARG A 2 -5.73 23.11 -25.84
N PRO A 3 -4.82 22.98 -24.87
CA PRO A 3 -4.02 21.78 -24.74
C PRO A 3 -4.95 20.57 -24.53
N ARG A 4 -4.62 19.42 -25.14
CA ARG A 4 -5.39 18.18 -24.98
C ARG A 4 -5.11 17.63 -23.58
N GLU A 5 -6.01 17.91 -22.65
CA GLU A 5 -5.95 17.42 -21.26
C GLU A 5 -6.61 16.05 -21.14
N LEU A 6 -7.86 15.94 -21.59
CA LEU A 6 -8.64 14.70 -21.50
C LEU A 6 -8.66 14.00 -22.86
N THR A 7 -8.01 12.84 -22.93
CA THR A 7 -8.00 11.98 -24.13
C THR A 7 -8.57 10.60 -23.80
N LEU A 8 -9.24 9.99 -24.77
CA LEU A 8 -9.76 8.62 -24.60
C LEU A 8 -8.63 7.62 -24.34
N ARG A 9 -7.48 7.80 -25.02
CA ARG A 9 -6.29 6.95 -24.84
C ARG A 9 -5.68 7.08 -23.44
N GLY A 10 -5.57 8.30 -22.89
CA GLY A 10 -5.09 8.54 -21.54
C GLY A 10 -6.06 7.96 -20.50
N LEU A 11 -7.37 8.08 -20.73
CA LEU A 11 -8.38 7.47 -19.85
C LEU A 11 -8.29 5.94 -19.84
N ILE A 12 -8.17 5.30 -21.01
CA ILE A 12 -8.00 3.85 -21.12
C ILE A 12 -6.70 3.41 -20.45
N LEU A 13 -5.60 4.11 -20.71
CA LEU A 13 -4.31 3.81 -20.08
C LEU A 13 -4.38 3.95 -18.56
N GLY A 14 -4.98 5.03 -18.07
CA GLY A 14 -5.24 5.25 -16.65
C GLY A 14 -6.05 4.12 -16.04
N ALA A 15 -7.18 3.75 -16.64
CA ALA A 15 -8.03 2.67 -16.14
C ALA A 15 -7.31 1.32 -16.09
N LEU A 16 -6.47 1.00 -17.08
CA LEU A 16 -5.67 -0.22 -17.10
C LEU A 16 -4.63 -0.22 -15.97
N ILE A 17 -3.88 0.89 -15.82
CA ILE A 17 -2.89 1.06 -14.76
C ILE A 17 -3.58 0.96 -13.40
N THR A 18 -4.69 1.67 -13.19
CA THR A 18 -5.49 1.61 -11.95
C THR A 18 -5.90 0.19 -11.62
N THR A 19 -6.41 -0.57 -12.59
CA THR A 19 -6.83 -1.96 -12.38
C THR A 19 -5.68 -2.84 -11.87
N VAL A 20 -4.51 -2.72 -12.50
CA VAL A 20 -3.31 -3.48 -12.12
C VAL A 20 -2.81 -3.08 -10.73
N PHE A 21 -2.70 -1.77 -10.45
CA PHE A 21 -2.24 -1.28 -9.16
C PHE A 21 -3.23 -1.56 -8.03
N THR A 22 -4.54 -1.51 -8.30
CA THR A 22 -5.55 -1.92 -7.32
C THR A 22 -5.42 -3.40 -7.00
N ALA A 23 -5.24 -4.27 -7.99
CA ALA A 23 -5.02 -5.69 -7.74
C ALA A 23 -3.75 -5.94 -6.91
N ALA A 24 -2.65 -5.25 -7.23
CA ALA A 24 -1.41 -5.32 -6.46
C ALA A 24 -1.57 -4.84 -5.02
N ASN A 25 -2.24 -3.69 -4.81
CA ASN A 25 -2.50 -3.14 -3.48
C ASN A 25 -3.48 -3.99 -2.67
N VAL A 26 -4.48 -4.62 -3.30
CA VAL A 26 -5.37 -5.57 -2.64
C VAL A 26 -4.59 -6.80 -2.18
N TYR A 27 -3.73 -7.37 -3.04
CA TYR A 27 -2.91 -8.52 -2.68
C TYR A 27 -1.93 -8.20 -1.54
N LEU A 28 -1.14 -7.13 -1.68
CA LEU A 28 -0.16 -6.73 -0.66
C LEU A 28 -0.83 -6.29 0.63
N GLY A 29 -1.97 -5.61 0.53
CA GLY A 29 -2.76 -5.19 1.66
C GLY A 29 -3.36 -6.36 2.44
N LEU A 30 -3.87 -7.39 1.76
CA LEU A 30 -4.35 -8.61 2.44
C LEU A 30 -3.21 -9.46 2.99
N LYS A 31 -2.05 -9.47 2.33
CA LYS A 31 -0.90 -10.28 2.76
C LYS A 31 -0.13 -9.67 3.93
N VAL A 32 0.10 -8.36 3.91
CA VAL A 32 1.00 -7.68 4.85
C VAL A 32 0.32 -6.54 5.62
N GLY A 33 -0.93 -6.20 5.29
CA GLY A 33 -1.68 -5.14 5.97
C GLY A 33 -1.24 -3.72 5.59
N LEU A 34 -0.42 -3.57 4.54
CA LEU A 34 0.12 -2.28 4.09
C LEU A 34 -0.25 -2.03 2.62
N THR A 35 -0.60 -0.79 2.30
CA THR A 35 -0.87 -0.31 0.94
C THR A 35 0.17 0.71 0.52
N PHE A 36 0.50 0.78 -0.77
CA PHE A 36 1.52 1.70 -1.29
C PHE A 36 0.92 2.70 -2.27
N ALA A 37 1.50 3.91 -2.29
CA ALA A 37 1.14 4.94 -3.22
C ALA A 37 1.50 4.51 -4.65
N SER A 38 0.49 4.47 -5.54
CA SER A 38 0.64 4.08 -6.95
C SER A 38 1.00 5.25 -7.88
N SER A 39 0.93 6.49 -7.40
CA SER A 39 0.98 7.69 -8.23
C SER A 39 2.31 7.90 -8.97
N ILE A 40 3.45 7.74 -8.30
CA ILE A 40 4.77 7.98 -8.92
C ILE A 40 5.11 6.89 -9.96
N PRO A 41 5.00 5.57 -9.65
CA PRO A 41 5.22 4.54 -10.64
C PRO A 41 4.26 4.64 -11.83
N ALA A 42 2.99 4.99 -11.59
CA ALA A 42 2.01 5.19 -12.64
C ALA A 42 2.39 6.34 -13.59
N ALA A 43 2.91 7.47 -13.06
CA ALA A 43 3.38 8.58 -13.87
C ALA A 43 4.55 8.16 -14.80
N VAL A 44 5.52 7.41 -14.26
CA VAL A 44 6.67 6.90 -15.04
C VAL A 44 6.22 5.94 -16.15
N ILE A 45 5.34 4.98 -15.82
CA ILE A 45 4.77 4.03 -16.80
C ILE A 45 3.97 4.78 -17.87
N SER A 46 3.14 5.74 -17.48
CA SER A 46 2.34 6.55 -18.39
C SER A 46 3.24 7.31 -19.38
N MET A 47 4.27 7.99 -18.88
CA MET A 47 5.21 8.74 -19.72
C MET A 47 5.97 7.85 -20.68
N ALA A 48 6.44 6.69 -20.22
CA ALA A 48 7.09 5.71 -21.07
C ALA A 48 6.19 5.23 -22.22
N ILE A 49 4.94 4.86 -21.92
CA ILE A 49 3.99 4.36 -22.93
C ILE A 49 3.56 5.47 -23.88
N LEU A 50 3.27 6.66 -23.35
CA LEU A 50 2.85 7.81 -24.16
C LEU A 50 4.00 8.45 -24.94
N SER A 51 5.27 8.22 -24.56
CA SER A 51 6.44 8.68 -25.33
C SER A 51 6.51 8.10 -26.74
N ALA A 52 5.90 6.93 -26.97
CA ALA A 52 5.76 6.33 -28.29
C ALA A 52 4.72 7.06 -29.20
N VAL A 53 3.92 7.97 -28.62
CA VAL A 53 2.83 8.66 -29.31
C VAL A 53 3.20 10.13 -29.53
N LYS A 54 3.29 10.54 -30.79
CA LYS A 54 3.76 11.89 -31.19
C LYS A 54 2.92 13.06 -30.63
N ASP A 55 1.71 12.86 -30.14
CA ASP A 55 0.86 13.96 -29.64
C ASP A 55 0.60 13.93 -28.13
N SER A 56 1.44 13.26 -27.33
CA SER A 56 1.26 13.22 -25.87
C SER A 56 1.60 14.55 -25.20
N SER A 57 0.76 14.99 -24.25
CA SER A 57 0.98 16.20 -23.45
C SER A 57 1.28 15.86 -21.97
N ILE A 58 1.88 16.80 -21.24
CA ILE A 58 2.07 16.69 -19.77
C ILE A 58 0.72 16.53 -19.08
N LEU A 59 -0.28 17.26 -19.57
CA LEU A 59 -1.63 17.28 -19.00
C LEU A 59 -2.34 15.94 -19.19
N GLU A 60 -2.10 15.27 -20.33
CA GLU A 60 -2.59 13.92 -20.56
C GLU A 60 -1.97 12.91 -19.59
N ASN A 61 -0.65 12.97 -19.38
CA ASN A 61 0.02 12.14 -18.37
C ASN A 61 -0.48 12.44 -16.94
N ASN A 62 -0.78 13.70 -16.64
CA ASN A 62 -1.37 14.09 -15.36
C ASN A 62 -2.76 13.47 -15.16
N ILE A 63 -3.60 13.41 -16.21
CA ILE A 63 -4.88 12.70 -16.14
C ILE A 63 -4.66 11.21 -15.87
N VAL A 64 -3.73 10.56 -16.57
CA VAL A 64 -3.41 9.14 -16.30
C VAL A 64 -2.96 8.92 -14.86
N GLN A 65 -2.06 9.76 -14.35
CA GLN A 65 -1.60 9.71 -12.96
C GLN A 65 -2.75 9.94 -11.98
N THR A 66 -3.65 10.88 -12.25
CA THR A 66 -4.80 11.18 -11.39
C THR A 66 -5.77 10.01 -11.34
N VAL A 67 -6.01 9.32 -12.46
CA VAL A 67 -6.83 8.11 -12.48
C VAL A 67 -6.13 6.97 -11.74
N ALA A 68 -4.81 6.85 -11.89
CA ALA A 68 -4.00 5.82 -11.23
C ALA A 68 -3.82 6.03 -9.72
N SER A 69 -3.87 7.27 -9.22
CA SER A 69 -3.78 7.56 -7.78
C SER A 69 -5.00 7.06 -7.01
N ALA A 70 -6.16 6.99 -7.65
CA ALA A 70 -7.37 6.38 -7.08
C ALA A 70 -7.20 4.88 -6.76
N ALA A 71 -6.21 4.20 -7.36
CA ALA A 71 -6.00 2.77 -7.11
C ALA A 71 -5.72 2.45 -5.64
N GLY A 72 -4.96 3.31 -4.96
CA GLY A 72 -4.63 3.17 -3.54
C GLY A 72 -5.87 3.31 -2.66
N THR A 73 -6.71 4.33 -2.88
CA THR A 73 -7.90 4.56 -2.06
C THR A 73 -8.98 3.50 -2.31
N LEU A 74 -9.17 3.08 -3.57
CA LEU A 74 -10.09 1.98 -3.90
C LEU A 74 -9.69 0.66 -3.24
N SER A 75 -8.39 0.44 -3.02
CA SER A 75 -7.90 -0.76 -2.35
C SER A 75 -8.24 -0.83 -0.86
N ALA A 76 -8.62 0.29 -0.22
CA ALA A 76 -9.01 0.31 1.21
C ALA A 76 -10.21 -0.60 1.53
N ILE A 77 -10.93 -1.06 0.51
CA ILE A 77 -11.98 -2.07 0.61
C ILE A 77 -11.50 -3.38 1.28
N ILE A 78 -10.20 -3.67 1.24
CA ILE A 78 -9.57 -4.79 1.96
C ILE A 78 -9.77 -4.76 3.48
N PHE A 79 -10.06 -3.58 4.06
CA PHE A 79 -10.32 -3.46 5.49
C PHE A 79 -11.79 -3.69 5.82
N VAL A 80 -12.69 -3.39 4.87
CA VAL A 80 -14.15 -3.44 5.07
C VAL A 80 -14.69 -4.84 4.80
N LEU A 81 -14.40 -5.43 3.63
CA LEU A 81 -15.03 -6.70 3.24
C LEU A 81 -14.64 -7.87 4.16
N PRO A 82 -13.35 -8.08 4.51
CA PRO A 82 -13.00 -9.10 5.50
C PRO A 82 -13.59 -8.80 6.87
N GLY A 83 -13.73 -7.52 7.24
CA GLY A 83 -14.38 -7.11 8.49
C GLY A 83 -15.83 -7.60 8.59
N LEU A 84 -16.62 -7.48 7.51
CA LEU A 84 -18.00 -7.97 7.45
C LEU A 84 -18.11 -9.49 7.63
N VAL A 85 -17.13 -10.23 7.10
CA VAL A 85 -17.06 -11.69 7.25
C VAL A 85 -16.65 -12.07 8.68
N ILE A 86 -15.68 -11.38 9.27
CA ILE A 86 -15.19 -11.64 10.64
C ILE A 86 -16.28 -11.37 11.68
N VAL A 87 -17.11 -10.34 11.48
CA VAL A 87 -18.27 -10.04 12.36
C VAL A 87 -19.38 -11.08 12.22
N GLY A 88 -19.30 -11.97 11.22
CA GLY A 88 -20.30 -13.02 10.97
C GLY A 88 -21.51 -12.52 10.21
N TRP A 89 -21.47 -11.29 9.66
CA TRP A 89 -22.59 -10.73 8.91
C TRP A 89 -22.71 -11.34 7.51
N TRP A 90 -21.57 -11.75 6.92
CA TRP A 90 -21.48 -12.43 5.64
C TRP A 90 -20.84 -13.81 5.76
N THR A 91 -21.43 -14.81 5.09
CA THR A 91 -20.90 -16.18 4.97
C THR A 91 -20.13 -16.38 3.66
N GLY A 92 -19.13 -15.52 3.42
CA GLY A 92 -18.30 -15.50 2.21
C GLY A 92 -18.27 -14.11 1.55
N PHE A 93 -17.98 -14.07 0.25
CA PHE A 93 -17.93 -12.83 -0.54
C PHE A 93 -19.00 -12.83 -1.63
N PRO A 94 -20.24 -12.43 -1.32
CA PRO A 94 -21.31 -12.32 -2.31
C PRO A 94 -20.93 -11.29 -3.38
N PHE A 95 -20.70 -11.75 -4.61
CA PHE A 95 -20.14 -10.94 -5.68
C PHE A 95 -20.96 -9.66 -5.93
N TRP A 96 -22.29 -9.79 -6.06
CA TRP A 96 -23.13 -8.65 -6.42
C TRP A 96 -23.23 -7.62 -5.29
N GLN A 97 -23.28 -8.07 -4.04
CA GLN A 97 -23.31 -7.17 -2.88
C GLN A 97 -21.97 -6.46 -2.71
N SER A 98 -20.86 -7.20 -2.83
CA SER A 98 -19.50 -6.65 -2.81
C SER A 98 -19.31 -5.63 -3.93
N PHE A 99 -19.74 -5.97 -5.15
CA PHE A 99 -19.69 -5.08 -6.30
C PHE A 99 -20.49 -3.80 -6.08
N LEU A 100 -21.73 -3.90 -5.61
CA LEU A 100 -22.58 -2.73 -5.33
C LEU A 100 -22.02 -1.85 -4.20
N ILE A 101 -21.38 -2.45 -3.18
CA ILE A 101 -20.68 -1.71 -2.12
C ILE A 101 -19.47 -0.97 -2.70
N CYS A 102 -18.65 -1.64 -3.53
CA CYS A 102 -17.51 -1.00 -4.18
C CYS A 102 -17.95 0.15 -5.10
N VAL A 103 -19.01 -0.06 -5.89
CA VAL A 103 -19.57 0.96 -6.79
C VAL A 103 -20.13 2.14 -5.99
N SER A 104 -20.92 1.89 -4.94
CA SER A 104 -21.47 2.96 -4.11
C SER A 104 -20.38 3.73 -3.37
N GLY A 105 -19.36 3.06 -2.85
CA GLY A 105 -18.18 3.69 -2.24
C GLY A 105 -17.40 4.55 -3.24
N GLY A 106 -17.21 4.06 -4.48
CA GLY A 106 -16.58 4.82 -5.56
C GLY A 106 -17.37 6.08 -5.92
N VAL A 107 -18.70 5.96 -6.08
CA VAL A 107 -19.59 7.09 -6.37
C VAL A 107 -19.56 8.11 -5.23
N LEU A 108 -19.64 7.66 -3.98
CA LEU A 108 -19.52 8.53 -2.82
C LEU A 108 -18.17 9.26 -2.79
N GLY A 109 -17.07 8.57 -3.07
CA GLY A 109 -15.74 9.19 -3.15
C GLY A 109 -15.66 10.32 -4.18
N VAL A 110 -16.25 10.11 -5.37
CA VAL A 110 -16.34 11.15 -6.41
C VAL A 110 -17.19 12.33 -5.93
N LEU A 111 -18.33 12.07 -5.30
CA LEU A 111 -19.21 13.13 -4.76
C LEU A 111 -18.51 13.95 -3.67
N PHE A 112 -17.82 13.30 -2.73
CA PHE A 112 -17.10 13.95 -1.65
C PHE A 112 -15.84 14.69 -2.10
N THR A 113 -15.33 14.44 -3.31
CA THR A 113 -14.19 15.18 -3.85
C THR A 113 -14.47 16.68 -3.96
N ILE A 114 -15.73 17.07 -4.25
CA ILE A 114 -16.11 18.48 -4.39
C ILE A 114 -15.95 19.27 -3.07
N PRO A 115 -16.58 18.86 -1.95
CA PRO A 115 -16.42 19.57 -0.68
C PRO A 115 -14.99 19.44 -0.12
N LEU A 116 -14.37 18.25 -0.22
CA LEU A 116 -13.01 18.04 0.30
C LEU A 116 -11.98 18.90 -0.43
N ARG A 117 -12.11 19.06 -1.76
CA ARG A 117 -11.22 19.96 -2.52
C ARG A 117 -11.30 21.38 -1.99
N ARG A 118 -12.49 21.86 -1.60
CA ARG A 118 -12.64 23.21 -1.06
C ARG A 118 -11.96 23.33 0.31
N ALA A 119 -12.22 22.39 1.21
CA ALA A 119 -11.67 22.40 2.57
C ALA A 119 -10.14 22.20 2.60
N LEU A 120 -9.63 21.25 1.82
CA LEU A 120 -8.22 20.84 1.88
C LEU A 120 -7.35 21.65 0.94
N VAL A 121 -7.80 22.01 -0.27
CA VAL A 121 -6.95 22.66 -1.28
C VAL A 121 -7.11 24.17 -1.31
N THR A 122 -8.33 24.69 -1.30
CA THR A 122 -8.53 26.13 -1.52
C THR A 122 -8.44 26.98 -0.26
N THR A 123 -8.58 26.37 0.92
CA THR A 123 -8.74 27.11 2.19
C THR A 123 -7.72 26.66 3.25
N SER A 124 -6.71 25.88 2.86
CA SER A 124 -5.71 25.34 3.79
C SER A 124 -4.30 25.45 3.23
N ASP A 125 -3.34 25.76 4.09
CA ASP A 125 -1.90 25.88 3.77
C ASP A 125 -1.14 24.56 3.92
N LEU A 126 -1.82 23.43 3.71
CA LEU A 126 -1.20 22.10 3.83
C LEU A 126 -0.12 21.90 2.75
N PRO A 127 1.07 21.38 3.10
CA PRO A 127 2.08 21.02 2.12
C PRO A 127 1.64 19.78 1.33
N TYR A 128 1.87 19.77 0.01
CA TYR A 128 1.52 18.66 -0.90
C TYR A 128 2.77 17.90 -1.40
N PRO A 129 3.55 17.25 -0.53
CA PRO A 129 4.85 16.69 -0.90
C PRO A 129 4.73 15.63 -2.01
N GLU A 130 3.75 14.73 -1.92
CA GLU A 130 3.55 13.68 -2.94
C GLU A 130 3.07 14.23 -4.28
N GLY A 131 2.14 15.19 -4.25
CA GLY A 131 1.63 15.84 -5.45
C GLY A 131 2.71 16.65 -6.16
N VAL A 132 3.56 17.35 -5.40
CA VAL A 132 4.72 18.09 -5.92
C VAL A 132 5.76 17.13 -6.48
N ALA A 133 6.09 16.05 -5.78
CA ALA A 133 7.05 15.05 -6.26
C ALA A 133 6.57 14.40 -7.57
N ALA A 134 5.29 14.02 -7.66
CA ALA A 134 4.75 13.44 -8.87
C ALA A 134 4.67 14.45 -10.03
N ALA A 135 4.34 15.72 -9.74
CA ALA A 135 4.42 16.79 -10.73
C ALA A 135 5.85 17.02 -11.23
N GLU A 136 6.85 16.93 -10.35
CA GLU A 136 8.26 17.08 -10.73
C GLU A 136 8.73 15.91 -11.60
N VAL A 137 8.33 14.68 -11.26
CA VAL A 137 8.55 13.51 -12.11
C VAL A 137 7.91 13.70 -13.48
N LEU A 138 6.67 14.20 -13.53
CA LEU A 138 6.01 14.54 -14.78
C LEU A 138 6.77 15.62 -15.56
N LYS A 139 7.26 16.69 -14.93
CA LYS A 139 8.03 17.76 -15.61
C LYS A 139 9.36 17.26 -16.16
N VAL A 140 10.13 16.54 -15.34
CA VAL A 140 11.42 15.96 -15.73
C VAL A 140 11.22 14.93 -16.85
N GLY A 141 10.24 14.05 -16.70
CA GLY A 141 9.93 13.05 -17.72
C GLY A 141 9.27 13.61 -18.98
N SER A 142 8.67 14.80 -18.92
CA SER A 142 8.06 15.44 -20.10
C SER A 142 8.89 16.54 -20.72
N GLY A 143 10.17 16.66 -20.33
CA GLY A 143 11.20 17.60 -20.82
C GLY A 143 10.73 18.45 -21.99
N VAL A 144 10.50 19.74 -21.71
CA VAL A 144 10.04 20.79 -22.63
C VAL A 144 10.37 20.43 -24.08
N ARG A 145 9.34 20.18 -24.89
CA ARG A 145 9.45 19.66 -26.26
C ARG A 145 10.11 20.63 -27.26
N GLY A 146 10.83 21.63 -26.78
CA GLY A 146 11.76 22.47 -27.49
C GLY A 146 13.05 22.55 -26.70
N GLU A 147 14.14 22.14 -27.34
CA GLU A 147 15.53 22.20 -26.89
C GLU A 147 16.02 20.97 -26.09
N THR A 148 17.04 20.32 -26.66
CA THR A 148 17.81 19.14 -26.19
C THR A 148 17.17 17.75 -26.29
N ARG A 149 17.70 16.94 -27.23
CA ARG A 149 17.34 15.54 -27.54
C ARG A 149 17.90 14.52 -26.53
N ASP A 150 18.46 14.94 -25.40
CA ASP A 150 19.16 14.07 -24.45
C ASP A 150 18.31 13.57 -23.26
N ASP A 151 17.15 14.17 -22.96
CA ASP A 151 16.34 13.82 -21.77
C ASP A 151 15.42 12.59 -21.92
N ALA A 152 15.42 11.94 -23.09
CA ALA A 152 14.78 10.62 -23.25
C ALA A 152 15.41 9.53 -22.34
N GLY A 153 16.61 9.80 -21.80
CA GLY A 153 17.32 8.92 -20.85
C GLY A 153 16.56 8.74 -19.53
N ALA A 154 16.04 9.81 -18.92
CA ALA A 154 15.42 9.74 -17.59
C ALA A 154 14.11 8.92 -17.58
N ASN A 155 13.26 9.09 -18.60
CA ASN A 155 12.07 8.23 -18.78
C ASN A 155 12.44 6.77 -18.99
N ARG A 156 13.51 6.52 -19.77
CA ARG A 156 13.98 5.18 -20.07
C ARG A 156 14.56 4.52 -18.82
N GLU A 157 15.32 5.25 -18.00
CA GLU A 157 15.83 4.78 -16.72
C GLU A 157 14.70 4.47 -15.74
N GLY A 158 13.69 5.34 -15.61
CA GLY A 158 12.52 5.08 -14.78
C GLY A 158 11.75 3.83 -15.23
N LEU A 159 11.52 3.67 -16.53
CA LEU A 159 10.88 2.47 -17.07
C LEU A 159 11.74 1.22 -16.86
N ILE A 160 13.05 1.30 -17.09
CA ILE A 160 14.00 0.21 -16.87
C ILE A 160 13.97 -0.19 -15.39
N ALA A 161 13.95 0.76 -14.46
CA ALA A 161 13.86 0.48 -13.03
C ALA A 161 12.53 -0.23 -12.67
N VAL A 162 11.40 0.20 -13.23
CA VAL A 162 10.11 -0.46 -13.04
C VAL A 162 10.11 -1.88 -13.61
N VAL A 163 10.63 -2.08 -14.83
CA VAL A 163 10.67 -3.39 -15.49
C VAL A 163 11.63 -4.33 -14.79
N LEU A 164 12.88 -3.90 -14.53
CA LEU A 164 13.86 -4.69 -13.79
C LEU A 164 13.38 -5.02 -12.38
N GLY A 165 12.78 -4.05 -11.67
CA GLY A 165 12.20 -4.28 -10.36
C GLY A 165 11.05 -5.29 -10.40
N SER A 166 10.18 -5.21 -11.41
CA SER A 166 9.07 -6.16 -11.59
C SER A 166 9.57 -7.56 -11.92
N VAL A 167 10.57 -7.68 -12.80
CA VAL A 167 11.19 -8.97 -13.18
C VAL A 167 11.96 -9.57 -12.00
N ALA A 168 12.74 -8.77 -11.27
CA ALA A 168 13.45 -9.21 -10.07
C ALA A 168 12.47 -9.66 -8.98
N SER A 169 11.39 -8.91 -8.75
CA SER A 169 10.33 -9.28 -7.80
C SER A 169 9.61 -10.57 -8.21
N ALA A 170 9.28 -10.73 -9.50
CA ALA A 170 8.69 -11.96 -10.01
C ALA A 170 9.64 -13.16 -9.90
N GLY A 171 10.92 -12.98 -10.24
CA GLY A 171 11.96 -14.01 -10.10
C GLY A 171 12.14 -14.43 -8.64
N PHE A 172 12.23 -13.47 -7.72
CA PHE A 172 12.29 -13.75 -6.28
C PHE A 172 11.02 -14.45 -5.78
N ALA A 173 9.84 -14.04 -6.24
CA ALA A 173 8.58 -14.70 -5.87
C ALA A 173 8.53 -16.15 -6.35
N ILE A 174 9.03 -16.45 -7.55
CA ILE A 174 9.13 -17.82 -8.09
C ILE A 174 10.14 -18.64 -7.28
N ILE A 175 11.31 -18.10 -6.96
CA ILE A 175 12.34 -18.78 -6.15
C ILE A 175 11.83 -19.05 -4.73
N ALA A 176 11.17 -18.07 -4.12
CA ALA A 176 10.53 -18.20 -2.81
C ALA A 176 9.38 -19.24 -2.82
N ALA A 177 8.56 -19.25 -3.88
CA ALA A 177 7.49 -20.23 -4.05
C ALA A 177 8.03 -21.66 -4.25
N THR A 178 9.23 -21.80 -4.82
CA THR A 178 9.91 -23.10 -5.02
C THR A 178 10.54 -23.65 -3.74
N ARG A 179 10.34 -23.01 -2.56
CA ARG A 179 10.86 -23.41 -1.24
C ARG A 179 12.39 -23.56 -1.14
N LEU A 180 13.16 -23.07 -2.12
CA LEU A 180 14.63 -23.08 -2.08
C LEU A 180 15.21 -22.06 -1.08
N LEU A 181 14.43 -21.03 -0.71
CA LEU A 181 14.68 -20.17 0.45
C LEU A 181 13.47 -20.24 1.38
N HIS A 182 13.70 -20.38 2.69
CA HIS A 182 12.66 -20.14 3.68
C HIS A 182 12.32 -18.66 3.65
N ALA A 183 11.30 -18.29 2.87
CA ALA A 183 10.84 -16.90 2.71
C ALA A 183 10.34 -16.30 4.03
N GLU A 184 10.00 -17.17 4.99
CA GLU A 184 9.58 -16.81 6.34
C GLU A 184 10.38 -17.62 7.36
N LEU A 185 11.12 -16.92 8.21
CA LEU A 185 11.80 -17.48 9.38
C LEU A 185 11.05 -17.03 10.62
N ALA A 186 10.21 -17.92 11.14
CA ALA A 186 9.49 -17.70 12.39
C ALA A 186 10.02 -18.64 13.48
N GLY A 187 10.32 -18.07 14.65
CA GLY A 187 10.81 -18.82 15.80
C GLY A 187 10.15 -18.31 17.07
N PHE A 188 9.75 -19.23 17.94
CA PHE A 188 9.18 -18.93 19.26
C PHE A 188 10.13 -19.43 20.33
N PHE A 189 10.38 -18.61 21.33
CA PHE A 189 11.30 -18.92 22.43
C PHE A 189 10.69 -18.53 23.77
N ARG A 190 11.09 -19.26 24.82
CA ARG A 190 10.73 -18.94 26.20
C ARG A 190 11.70 -17.91 26.75
N LEU A 191 11.18 -16.90 27.44
CA LEU A 191 11.95 -15.84 28.13
C LEU A 191 12.08 -16.10 29.64
N GLY A 192 12.16 -17.38 30.03
CA GLY A 192 12.18 -17.82 31.43
C GLY A 192 10.76 -17.98 32.02
N GLY A 193 10.59 -18.99 32.86
CA GLY A 193 9.30 -19.33 33.47
C GLY A 193 8.21 -19.59 32.43
N ALA A 194 7.05 -18.95 32.60
CA ALA A 194 5.89 -19.03 31.70
C ALA A 194 5.90 -18.01 30.55
N ALA A 195 6.87 -17.09 30.51
CA ALA A 195 6.95 -16.05 29.48
C ALA A 195 7.43 -16.63 28.14
N SER A 196 6.79 -16.22 27.05
CA SER A 196 7.17 -16.59 25.69
C SER A 196 7.09 -15.40 24.75
N SER A 197 8.01 -15.35 23.79
CA SER A 197 7.99 -14.40 22.68
C SER A 197 8.30 -15.13 21.38
N GLY A 198 8.09 -14.45 20.26
CA GLY A 198 8.43 -14.96 18.96
C GLY A 198 8.96 -13.85 18.04
N TYR A 199 9.68 -14.27 17.03
CA TYR A 199 10.07 -13.43 15.91
C TYR A 199 9.53 -14.06 14.62
N SER A 200 9.23 -13.21 13.64
CA SER A 200 8.85 -13.63 12.30
C SER A 200 9.50 -12.69 11.31
N PHE A 201 10.47 -13.21 10.57
CA PHE A 201 11.13 -12.49 9.48
C PHE A 201 10.56 -12.98 8.15
N ALA A 202 9.94 -12.09 7.39
CA ALA A 202 9.46 -12.38 6.04
C ALA A 202 10.27 -11.58 5.03
N TRP A 203 10.96 -12.27 4.12
CA TRP A 203 11.73 -11.63 3.06
C TRP A 203 10.85 -11.41 1.83
N SER A 204 10.73 -10.16 1.40
CA SER A 204 9.98 -9.79 0.20
C SER A 204 10.58 -8.54 -0.42
N LEU A 205 10.93 -8.61 -1.72
CA LEU A 205 11.36 -7.44 -2.48
C LEU A 205 10.27 -6.36 -2.53
N ALA A 206 9.00 -6.75 -2.48
CA ALA A 206 7.89 -5.80 -2.38
C ALA A 206 7.93 -5.05 -1.02
N LEU A 207 8.27 -5.74 0.07
CA LEU A 207 8.41 -5.08 1.39
C LEU A 207 9.67 -4.24 1.51
N LEU A 208 10.73 -4.62 0.80
CA LEU A 208 11.96 -3.83 0.75
C LEU A 208 11.75 -2.54 -0.06
N GLY A 209 11.09 -2.62 -1.21
CA GLY A 209 10.70 -1.46 -2.01
C GLY A 209 9.72 -0.55 -1.26
N ALA A 210 8.72 -1.14 -0.61
CA ALA A 210 7.80 -0.44 0.28
C ALA A 210 8.51 0.35 1.39
N GLY A 211 9.45 -0.30 2.11
CA GLY A 211 10.21 0.35 3.17
C GLY A 211 11.04 1.54 2.66
N HIS A 212 11.58 1.43 1.45
CA HIS A 212 12.29 2.55 0.81
C HIS A 212 11.36 3.73 0.50
N LEU A 213 10.12 3.47 0.07
CA LEU A 213 9.14 4.51 -0.23
C LEU A 213 8.59 5.22 1.02
N VAL A 214 8.40 4.47 2.10
CA VAL A 214 7.78 4.93 3.35
C VAL A 214 8.76 5.72 4.24
N GLY A 215 10.06 5.52 4.05
CA GLY A 215 11.11 6.28 4.72
C GLY A 215 11.39 5.83 6.15
N LEU A 216 12.48 6.37 6.71
CA LEU A 216 13.00 5.93 8.01
C LEU A 216 12.08 6.31 9.19
N SER A 217 11.42 7.46 9.13
CA SER A 217 10.55 7.94 10.22
C SER A 217 9.39 6.99 10.48
N VAL A 218 8.65 6.62 9.44
CA VAL A 218 7.54 5.67 9.56
C VAL A 218 8.06 4.26 9.86
N GLY A 219 9.20 3.86 9.28
CA GLY A 219 9.87 2.60 9.62
C GLY A 219 10.21 2.48 11.11
N MET A 220 10.70 3.55 11.73
CA MET A 220 11.01 3.60 13.17
C MET A 220 9.75 3.56 14.03
N ALA A 221 8.66 4.21 13.60
CA ALA A 221 7.36 4.12 14.28
C ALA A 221 6.82 2.68 14.25
N MET A 222 6.91 2.00 13.11
CA MET A 222 6.55 0.59 12.97
C MET A 222 7.43 -0.33 13.83
N LEU A 223 8.74 -0.07 13.87
CA LEU A 223 9.68 -0.81 14.72
C LEU A 223 9.33 -0.64 16.21
N THR A 224 8.99 0.57 16.63
CA THR A 224 8.55 0.85 18.00
C THR A 224 7.28 0.07 18.33
N GLY A 225 6.30 0.06 17.43
CA GLY A 225 5.09 -0.76 17.56
C GLY A 225 5.38 -2.25 17.65
N LEU A 226 6.33 -2.76 16.86
CA LEU A 226 6.78 -4.16 16.90
C LEU A 226 7.40 -4.52 18.26
N ILE A 227 8.28 -3.65 18.79
CA ILE A 227 8.92 -3.83 20.10
C ILE A 227 7.88 -3.82 21.21
N ILE A 228 6.93 -2.89 21.18
CA ILE A 228 5.85 -2.84 22.18
C ILE A 228 5.01 -4.12 22.12
N ALA A 229 4.60 -4.55 20.93
CA ALA A 229 3.74 -5.72 20.78
C ALA A 229 4.47 -7.03 21.16
N TRP A 230 5.58 -7.35 20.50
CA TRP A 230 6.26 -8.65 20.63
C TRP A 230 7.34 -8.67 21.72
N GLY A 231 7.99 -7.53 21.98
CA GLY A 231 9.02 -7.42 23.02
C GLY A 231 8.46 -7.21 24.42
N ILE A 232 7.28 -6.57 24.55
CA ILE A 232 6.71 -6.20 25.86
C ILE A 232 5.36 -6.89 26.10
N SER A 233 4.34 -6.63 25.26
CA SER A 233 2.98 -7.10 25.52
C SER A 233 2.85 -8.62 25.47
N VAL A 234 3.42 -9.29 24.47
CA VAL A 234 3.35 -10.76 24.34
C VAL A 234 4.04 -11.47 25.52
N PRO A 235 5.28 -11.14 25.93
CA PRO A 235 5.93 -11.75 27.09
C PRO A 235 5.19 -11.54 28.41
N ILE A 236 4.66 -10.33 28.64
CA ILE A 236 3.91 -10.02 29.87
C ILE A 236 2.63 -10.88 29.92
N LEU A 237 1.84 -10.90 28.84
CA LEU A 237 0.58 -11.64 28.83
C LEU A 237 0.78 -13.16 28.89
N THR A 238 1.81 -13.69 28.22
CA THR A 238 2.17 -15.11 28.30
C THR A 238 2.66 -15.50 29.70
N SER A 239 3.34 -14.60 30.41
CA SER A 239 3.73 -14.83 31.82
C SER A 239 2.54 -14.86 32.78
N MET A 240 1.50 -14.06 32.51
CA MET A 240 0.28 -14.01 33.34
C MET A 240 -0.68 -15.16 33.03
N GLN A 241 -0.56 -15.78 31.86
CA GLN A 241 -1.40 -16.89 31.41
C GLN A 241 -0.50 -18.04 30.93
N PRO A 242 -0.03 -18.91 31.84
CA PRO A 242 0.80 -20.05 31.47
C PRO A 242 0.10 -20.99 30.49
N ALA A 243 0.87 -21.61 29.59
CA ALA A 243 0.33 -22.57 28.64
C ALA A 243 -0.29 -23.78 29.36
N PRO A 244 -1.52 -24.20 29.01
CA PRO A 244 -2.09 -25.46 29.48
C PRO A 244 -1.21 -26.66 29.12
N GLU A 245 -1.21 -27.71 29.94
CA GLU A 245 -0.43 -28.92 29.69
C GLU A 245 -0.77 -29.52 28.31
N GLY A 246 0.26 -29.74 27.48
CA GLY A 246 0.12 -30.32 26.14
C GLY A 246 -0.04 -29.31 24.98
N VAL A 247 -0.14 -28.01 25.25
CA VAL A 247 -0.20 -26.99 24.18
C VAL A 247 1.20 -26.60 23.72
N GLU A 248 1.42 -26.63 22.40
CA GLU A 248 2.66 -26.17 21.79
C GLU A 248 2.89 -24.68 22.10
N LEU A 249 4.14 -24.32 22.46
CA LEU A 249 4.51 -22.95 22.82
C LEU A 249 4.13 -21.93 21.74
N ALA A 250 4.31 -22.31 20.47
CA ALA A 250 3.99 -21.47 19.33
C ALA A 250 2.47 -21.19 19.25
N ALA A 251 1.64 -22.23 19.44
CA ALA A 251 0.19 -22.11 19.41
C ALA A 251 -0.33 -21.22 20.55
N HIS A 252 0.21 -21.37 21.76
CA HIS A 252 -0.15 -20.54 22.92
C HIS A 252 0.22 -19.06 22.71
N THR A 253 1.46 -18.81 22.30
CA THR A 253 1.97 -17.44 22.05
C THR A 253 1.18 -16.75 20.95
N LEU A 254 0.92 -17.45 19.83
CA LEU A 254 0.10 -16.93 18.74
C LEU A 254 -1.36 -16.71 19.15
N GLY A 255 -1.90 -17.56 20.01
CA GLY A 255 -3.23 -17.40 20.60
C GLY A 255 -3.37 -16.07 21.33
N ILE A 256 -2.48 -15.80 22.29
CA ILE A 256 -2.45 -14.55 23.07
C ILE A 256 -2.23 -13.34 22.16
N TRP A 257 -1.31 -13.44 21.20
CA TRP A 257 -1.09 -12.35 20.25
C TRP A 257 -2.36 -12.02 19.46
N ARG A 258 -3.07 -13.04 18.94
CA ARG A 258 -4.28 -12.85 18.13
C ARG A 258 -5.46 -12.30 18.93
N THR A 259 -5.66 -12.77 20.16
CA THR A 259 -6.88 -12.49 20.94
C THR A 259 -6.74 -11.32 21.90
N GLN A 260 -5.52 -10.87 22.22
CA GLN A 260 -5.31 -9.78 23.19
C GLN A 260 -4.45 -8.68 22.59
N VAL A 261 -3.21 -8.98 22.18
CA VAL A 261 -2.26 -7.95 21.72
C VAL A 261 -2.76 -7.21 20.49
N ARG A 262 -3.40 -7.91 19.53
CA ARG A 262 -4.03 -7.25 18.37
C ARG A 262 -5.14 -6.27 18.75
N PHE A 263 -5.91 -6.54 19.81
CA PHE A 263 -6.96 -5.64 20.27
C PHE A 263 -6.39 -4.43 21.02
N ILE A 264 -5.28 -4.58 21.74
CA ILE A 264 -4.54 -3.44 22.29
C ILE A 264 -4.08 -2.51 21.15
N GLY A 265 -3.54 -3.07 20.07
CA GLY A 265 -3.18 -2.32 18.87
C GLY A 265 -4.38 -1.60 18.23
N ALA A 266 -5.53 -2.29 18.09
CA ALA A 266 -6.75 -1.68 17.58
C ALA A 266 -7.24 -0.53 18.47
N GLY A 267 -7.15 -0.67 19.80
CA GLY A 267 -7.46 0.39 20.75
C GLY A 267 -6.53 1.60 20.60
N ALA A 268 -5.23 1.38 20.43
CA ALA A 268 -4.26 2.46 20.18
C ALA A 268 -4.57 3.24 18.89
N ILE A 269 -4.97 2.55 17.81
CA ILE A 269 -5.42 3.19 16.57
C ILE A 269 -6.67 4.04 16.83
N GLY A 270 -7.64 3.54 17.60
CA GLY A 270 -8.85 4.28 17.95
C GLY A 270 -8.56 5.55 18.75
N VAL A 271 -7.68 5.47 19.75
CA VAL A 271 -7.26 6.64 20.55
C VAL A 271 -6.51 7.65 19.70
N ALA A 272 -5.59 7.19 18.84
CA ALA A 272 -4.86 8.06 17.92
C ALA A 272 -5.79 8.80 16.96
N ALA A 273 -6.82 8.13 16.43
CA ALA A 273 -7.81 8.75 15.55
C ALA A 273 -8.60 9.87 16.26
N ILE A 274 -8.98 9.67 17.53
CA ILE A 274 -9.66 10.69 18.33
C ILE A 274 -8.71 11.86 18.60
N TYR A 275 -7.46 11.58 18.97
CA TYR A 275 -6.46 12.61 19.24
C TYR A 275 -6.18 13.49 18.01
N THR A 276 -6.17 12.90 16.80
CA THR A 276 -5.96 13.67 15.56
C THR A 276 -7.15 14.54 15.14
N LEU A 277 -8.31 14.39 15.77
CA LEU A 277 -9.49 15.24 15.52
C LEU A 277 -9.50 16.52 16.37
N GLY A 278 -8.64 16.62 17.39
CA GLY A 278 -8.49 17.79 18.27
C GLY A 278 -7.24 18.60 17.92
#